data_AF-A0A645JL54-F1
#
_entry.id   AF-A0A645JL54-F1
#
_cell.length_a   1.000
_cell.length_b   1.000
_cell.length_c   1.000
_cell.angle_alpha   90.00
_cell.angle_beta   90.00
_cell.angle_gamma   90.00
#
_symmetry.space_group_name_H-M   'P 1'
#
loop_
_entity.id
_entity.type
_entity.pdbx_description
1 polymer ?
#
loop_
_entity_poly.entity_id
_entity_poly.type
_entity_poly.pdbx_seq_one_letter_code
_entity_poly.pdbx_strand_id
1 'polypeptide(L)' 'MPVKFNQMNVIKPTDSEVARHLLFLLRGRNLKELDKQEYVRVLKALRKQVNASCRQIASVTHESYAYIFRILRDL' A
#
# COMPACT_ATOMS: atom_id res chain seq x y z
N MET A 1 2.11 -13.07 20.51
CA MET A 1 1.86 -14.27 19.68
C MET A 1 2.42 -14.03 18.29
N PRO A 2 3.29 -14.90 17.74
CA PRO A 2 3.77 -14.73 16.36
C PRO A 2 2.74 -15.33 15.40
N VAL A 3 2.23 -14.51 14.47
CA VAL A 3 1.33 -14.96 13.41
C VAL A 3 2.15 -15.67 12.34
N LYS A 4 1.91 -16.98 12.16
CA LYS A 4 2.51 -17.78 11.08
C LYS A 4 1.81 -17.46 9.76
N PHE A 5 2.54 -16.94 8.78
CA PHE A 5 2.03 -16.78 7.41
C PHE A 5 2.26 -18.07 6.62
N ASN A 6 1.17 -18.81 6.38
CA ASN A 6 1.14 -20.02 5.54
C ASN A 6 1.05 -19.61 4.06
N GLN A 7 1.86 -20.18 3.18
CA GLN A 7 1.90 -19.87 1.75
C GLN A 7 0.86 -20.69 0.94
N MET A 8 0.39 -20.07 -0.17
CA MET A 8 -0.23 -20.68 -1.38
C MET A 8 -1.76 -20.66 -1.55
N ASN A 9 -2.36 -19.49 -1.34
CA ASN A 9 -3.35 -18.93 -2.27
C ASN A 9 -2.87 -17.51 -2.58
N VAL A 10 -2.99 -17.02 -3.83
CA VAL A 10 -2.77 -15.59 -4.12
C VAL A 10 -3.97 -14.83 -3.55
N ILE A 11 -4.06 -14.78 -2.22
CA ILE A 11 -5.07 -14.05 -1.50
C ILE A 11 -4.76 -12.59 -1.78
N LYS A 12 -5.52 -11.99 -2.71
CA LYS A 12 -5.49 -10.54 -2.88
C LYS A 12 -5.90 -9.94 -1.54
N PRO A 13 -5.10 -9.03 -0.97
CA PRO A 13 -5.44 -8.43 0.30
C PRO A 13 -6.80 -7.73 0.18
N THR A 14 -7.58 -7.76 1.25
CA THR A 14 -8.78 -6.94 1.37
C THR A 14 -8.40 -5.47 1.54
N ASP A 15 -9.31 -4.55 1.21
CA ASP A 15 -9.07 -3.11 1.37
C ASP A 15 -8.72 -2.74 2.81
N SER A 16 -9.33 -3.43 3.77
CA SER A 16 -9.05 -3.28 5.20
C SER A 16 -7.63 -3.71 5.59
N GLU A 17 -7.10 -4.78 4.99
CA GLU A 17 -5.71 -5.21 5.21
C GLU A 17 -4.72 -4.23 4.60
N VAL A 18 -5.00 -3.72 3.40
CA VAL A 18 -4.18 -2.68 2.76
C VAL A 18 -4.18 -1.40 3.62
N ALA A 19 -5.33 -0.97 4.13
CA ALA A 19 -5.44 0.19 5.01
C ALA A 19 -4.68 -0.01 6.34
N ARG A 20 -4.76 -1.20 6.93
CA ARG A 20 -4.01 -1.54 8.16
C ARG A 20 -2.50 -1.50 7.92
N HIS A 21 -2.03 -2.05 6.79
CA HIS A 21 -0.62 -1.98 6.42
C HIS A 21 -0.17 -0.55 6.14
N LEU A 22 -1.01 0.27 5.52
CA LEU A 22 -0.72 1.69 5.32
C LEU A 22 -0.51 2.42 6.65
N LEU A 23 -1.39 2.22 7.63
CA LEU A 23 -1.24 2.79 8.97
C LEU A 23 0.06 2.34 9.66
N PHE A 24 0.41 1.06 9.51
CA PHE A 24 1.68 0.53 10.02
C PHE A 24 2.90 1.20 9.38
N LEU A 25 2.88 1.40 8.05
CA LEU A 25 3.96 2.08 7.33
C LEU A 25 4.09 3.56 7.73
N LEU A 26 2.96 4.22 8.01
CA LEU A 26 2.92 5.62 8.38
C LEU A 26 3.39 5.90 9.82
N ARG A 27 3.36 4.90 10.71
CA ARG A 27 3.78 5.02 12.12
C ARG A 27 3.14 6.20 12.85
N GLY A 28 1.85 6.43 12.59
CA GLY A 28 1.07 7.52 13.20
C GLY A 28 1.15 8.87 12.47
N ARG A 29 1.94 8.99 11.39
CA ARG A 29 1.95 10.17 10.52
C ARG A 29 0.80 10.16 9.53
N ASN A 30 0.41 11.32 9.01
CA ASN A 30 -0.53 11.39 7.90
C ASN A 30 0.18 11.31 6.54
N LEU A 31 -0.53 10.88 5.49
CA LEU A 31 0.01 10.87 4.12
C LEU A 31 0.49 12.25 3.66
N LYS A 32 -0.16 13.32 4.14
CA LYS A 32 0.18 14.72 3.82
C LYS A 32 1.49 15.20 4.46
N GLU A 33 1.98 14.49 5.46
CA GLU A 33 3.22 14.80 6.17
C GLU A 33 4.44 14.11 5.52
N LEU A 34 4.21 13.22 4.55
CA LEU A 34 5.28 12.54 3.83
C LEU A 34 5.86 13.44 2.75
N ASP A 35 7.17 13.41 2.60
CA ASP A 35 7.79 13.94 1.40
C ASP A 35 7.45 13.06 0.17
N LYS A 36 7.71 13.58 -1.02
CA LYS A 36 7.42 12.86 -2.28
C LYS A 36 8.14 11.51 -2.36
N GLN A 37 9.36 11.38 -1.84
CA GLN A 37 10.14 10.14 -1.89
C GLN A 37 9.64 9.11 -0.88
N GLU A 38 9.29 9.53 0.34
CA GLU A 38 8.66 8.72 1.36
C GLU A 38 7.30 8.23 0.87
N TYR A 39 6.49 9.11 0.29
CA TYR A 39 5.20 8.76 -0.29
C TYR A 39 5.33 7.67 -1.35
N VAL A 40 6.23 7.85 -2.31
CA VAL A 40 6.52 6.83 -3.34
C VAL A 40 7.00 5.52 -2.70
N ARG A 41 7.85 5.56 -1.67
CA ARG A 41 8.30 4.37 -0.94
C ARG A 41 7.14 3.62 -0.29
N VAL A 42 6.19 4.33 0.32
CA VAL A 42 4.98 3.73 0.91
C VAL A 42 4.13 3.05 -0.16
N LEU A 43 3.88 3.71 -1.30
CA LEU A 43 3.10 3.11 -2.40
C LEU A 43 3.78 1.85 -2.95
N LYS A 44 5.10 1.89 -3.13
CA LYS A 44 5.89 0.73 -3.59
C LYS A 44 5.84 -0.41 -2.57
N ALA A 45 5.89 -0.11 -1.27
CA ALA A 45 5.76 -1.11 -0.21
C ALA A 45 4.38 -1.78 -0.21
N LEU A 46 3.29 -1.01 -0.34
CA LEU A 46 1.95 -1.58 -0.48
C LEU A 46 1.84 -2.50 -1.70
N ARG A 47 2.46 -2.12 -2.84
CA ARG A 47 2.44 -2.93 -4.05
C ARG A 47 3.27 -4.21 -3.93
N LYS A 48 4.49 -4.11 -3.40
CA LYS A 48 5.46 -5.23 -3.38
C LYS A 48 5.30 -6.17 -2.17
N GLN A 49 4.95 -5.63 -1.00
CA GLN A 49 4.89 -6.42 0.24
C GLN A 49 3.49 -6.96 0.52
N VAL A 50 2.45 -6.17 0.24
CA VAL A 50 1.06 -6.53 0.51
C VAL A 50 0.37 -7.09 -0.74
N ASN A 51 1.00 -6.96 -1.92
CA ASN A 51 0.42 -7.28 -3.23
C ASN A 51 -0.89 -6.51 -3.50
N ALA A 52 -1.00 -5.28 -2.95
CA ALA A 52 -2.16 -4.43 -3.18
C ALA A 52 -2.28 -4.04 -4.66
N SER A 53 -3.51 -3.95 -5.17
CA SER A 53 -3.75 -3.46 -6.53
C SER A 53 -3.72 -1.92 -6.58
N CYS A 54 -3.45 -1.35 -7.76
CA CYS A 54 -3.47 0.11 -7.94
C CYS A 54 -4.81 0.74 -7.55
N ARG A 55 -5.93 0.02 -7.76
CA ARG A 55 -7.27 0.46 -7.35
C ARG A 55 -7.39 0.55 -5.82
N GLN A 56 -6.89 -0.45 -5.11
CA GLN A 56 -6.94 -0.47 -3.64
C GLN A 56 -6.05 0.62 -3.05
N ILE A 57 -4.84 0.75 -3.58
CA ILE A 57 -3.91 1.81 -3.19
C ILE A 57 -4.57 3.19 -3.39
N ALA A 58 -5.12 3.45 -4.58
CA ALA A 58 -5.85 4.69 -4.87
C ALA A 58 -6.99 4.94 -3.88
N SER A 59 -7.76 3.90 -3.52
CA SER A 59 -8.84 4.00 -2.54
C SER A 59 -8.36 4.36 -1.14
N VAL A 60 -7.28 3.72 -0.65
CA VAL A 60 -6.80 3.95 0.73
C VAL A 60 -5.98 5.22 0.88
N THR A 61 -5.36 5.71 -0.21
CA THR A 61 -4.63 6.98 -0.21
C THR A 61 -5.49 8.16 -0.64
N HIS A 62 -6.74 7.91 -1.06
CA HIS A 62 -7.64 8.91 -1.65
C HIS A 62 -7.03 9.63 -2.86
N GLU A 63 -6.21 8.92 -3.64
CA GLU A 63 -5.60 9.43 -4.87
C GLU A 63 -6.30 8.90 -6.11
N SER A 64 -6.10 9.58 -7.24
CA SER A 64 -6.59 9.06 -8.51
C SER A 64 -5.86 7.77 -8.93
N TYR A 65 -6.59 6.83 -9.53
CA TYR A 65 -6.00 5.62 -10.11
C TYR A 65 -4.88 5.94 -11.10
N ALA A 66 -5.08 6.96 -11.96
CA ALA A 66 -4.09 7.37 -12.96
C ALA A 66 -2.78 7.85 -12.31
N TYR A 67 -2.86 8.59 -11.21
CA TYR A 67 -1.69 9.03 -10.47
C TYR A 67 -0.91 7.87 -9.87
N ILE A 68 -1.61 6.95 -9.17
CA ILE A 68 -1.01 5.75 -8.60
C ILE A 68 -0.41 4.85 -9.68
N PHE A 69 -1.14 4.63 -10.78
CA PHE A 69 -0.65 3.85 -11.92
C PHE A 69 0.62 4.45 -12.51
N ARG A 70 0.68 5.77 -12.70
CA ARG A 70 1.88 6.44 -13.20
C ARG A 70 3.10 6.23 -12.29
N ILE A 71 2.92 6.28 -10.96
CA ILE A 71 4.01 6.07 -10.00
C ILE A 71 4.49 4.61 -9.98
N LEU A 72 3.54 3.67 -10.12
CA LEU A 72 3.81 2.24 -9.98
C LEU A 72 4.05 1.52 -11.32
N ARG A 73 4.00 2.22 -12.46
CA ARG A 73 4.20 1.63 -13.79
C ARG A 73 5.62 1.09 -13.98
N ASP A 74 6.60 1.74 -13.34
CA ASP A 74 8.02 1.45 -13.53
C ASP A 74 8.59 0.54 -12.40
N LEU A 75 7.76 -0.34 -11.82
CA LEU A 75 8.10 -1.16 -10.64
C LEU A 75 8.56 -2.59 -10.94
#